data_AF-A0A9D9REQ7-F1
#
_entry.id   AF-A0A9D9REQ7-F1
#
_cell.length_a   1.000
_cell.length_b   1.000
_cell.length_c   1.000
_cell.angle_alpha   90.00
_cell.angle_beta   90.00
_cell.angle_gamma   90.00
#
_symmetry.space_group_name_H-M   'P 1'
#
loop_
_entity.id
_entity.type
_entity.pdbx_description
1 polymer ?
#
loop_
_entity_poly.entity_id
_entity_poly.type
_entity_poly.pdbx_seq_one_letter_code
_entity_poly.pdbx_strand_id
1 'polypeptide(L)'
;MRYYYDGNLAEKHNRQSVPYELPDVYVPQLDEIDPDHGKRERRLVEKNNIRLQYKSLKRWRVRVSLRLLSVLLILATAVGYVVWRGAKLTEMSFYNAGLKRQIKEIDKENSLLQDKILNKTSLYDLKNIASTELGLQKPGSEQIVHVPTAVLVKSHDDEETNAMARLPMESIELIESWVRSR
;
A
#
# COMPACT_ATOMS: atom_id res chain seq x y z
N MET A 1 13.87 -11.37 58.72
CA MET A 1 13.11 -12.43 59.42
C MET A 1 11.70 -12.51 58.84
N ARG A 2 11.44 -13.56 58.05
CA ARG A 2 10.12 -13.90 57.51
C ARG A 2 9.71 -15.19 58.21
N TYR A 3 8.66 -15.14 59.02
CA TYR A 3 8.15 -16.30 59.73
C TYR A 3 6.65 -16.46 59.38
N TYR A 4 6.36 -17.58 58.73
CA TYR A 4 5.06 -18.25 58.56
C TYR A 4 3.92 -17.48 57.87
N TYR A 5 3.87 -17.54 56.53
CA TYR A 5 2.60 -17.46 55.80
C TYR A 5 2.56 -18.33 54.52
N ASP A 6 3.40 -19.37 54.47
CA ASP A 6 3.31 -20.44 53.47
C ASP A 6 2.92 -21.73 54.19
N GLY A 7 1.74 -21.71 54.81
CA GLY A 7 1.12 -22.90 55.39
C GLY A 7 0.36 -23.65 54.30
N ASN A 8 1.02 -24.65 53.71
CA ASN A 8 0.44 -25.80 53.00
C ASN A 8 -0.47 -25.53 51.78
N LEU A 9 0.15 -25.33 50.60
CA LEU A 9 -0.54 -25.61 49.31
C LEU A 9 -0.85 -27.12 49.11
N ALA A 10 -0.24 -28.01 49.91
CA ALA A 10 -0.43 -29.46 49.82
C ALA A 10 -1.78 -29.96 50.38
N GLU A 11 -2.53 -29.13 51.12
CA GLU A 11 -3.79 -29.56 51.76
C GLU A 11 -4.97 -29.70 50.76
N LYS A 12 -4.81 -29.21 49.53
CA LYS A 12 -5.93 -29.12 48.57
C LYS A 12 -6.22 -30.41 47.79
N HIS A 13 -5.46 -31.50 47.98
CA HIS A 13 -5.58 -32.69 47.11
C HIS A 13 -5.97 -33.99 47.81
N ASN A 14 -6.20 -34.01 49.14
CA ASN A 14 -6.65 -35.23 49.82
C ASN A 14 -7.60 -34.93 50.98
N ARG A 15 -8.80 -34.44 50.68
CA ARG A 15 -9.94 -34.53 51.61
C ARG A 15 -10.84 -35.67 51.16
N GLN A 16 -10.45 -36.90 51.47
CA GLN A 16 -11.43 -37.98 51.56
C GLN A 16 -12.34 -37.66 52.75
N SER A 17 -13.64 -37.53 52.50
CA SER A 17 -14.64 -37.33 53.54
C SER A 17 -14.79 -38.62 54.35
N VAL A 18 -14.06 -38.73 55.45
CA VAL A 18 -14.29 -39.78 56.43
C VAL A 18 -15.57 -39.40 57.20
N PRO A 19 -16.62 -40.23 57.21
CA PRO A 19 -17.86 -39.93 57.90
C PRO A 19 -17.70 -40.26 59.39
N TYR A 20 -17.03 -39.38 60.12
CA TYR A 20 -17.18 -39.31 61.56
C TYR A 20 -17.84 -37.96 61.88
N GLU A 21 -19.09 -38.01 62.35
CA GLU A 21 -19.71 -36.88 63.03
C GLU A 21 -18.92 -36.66 64.31
N LEU A 22 -18.00 -35.69 64.27
CA LEU A 22 -17.33 -35.22 65.47
C LEU A 22 -18.43 -34.69 66.41
N PRO A 23 -18.39 -35.01 67.71
CA PRO A 23 -19.31 -34.40 68.66
C PRO A 23 -19.19 -32.88 68.57
N ASP A 24 -20.31 -32.17 68.68
CA ASP A 24 -20.36 -30.70 68.69
C ASP A 24 -19.56 -30.16 69.87
N VAL A 25 -18.26 -29.99 69.67
CA VAL A 25 -17.39 -29.27 70.60
C VAL A 25 -17.70 -27.80 70.38
N TYR A 26 -18.26 -27.15 71.40
CA TYR A 26 -18.36 -25.70 71.45
C TYR A 26 -16.93 -25.14 71.36
N VAL A 27 -16.53 -24.72 70.16
CA VAL A 27 -15.31 -23.95 69.95
C VAL A 27 -15.69 -22.51 70.30
N PRO A 28 -15.22 -21.94 71.42
CA PRO A 28 -15.51 -20.56 71.74
C PRO A 28 -15.01 -19.69 70.59
N GLN A 29 -15.79 -18.70 70.19
CA GLN A 29 -15.33 -17.74 69.20
C GLN A 29 -14.07 -17.08 69.76
N LEU A 30 -12.97 -17.00 68.99
CA LEU A 30 -11.68 -16.50 69.47
C LEU A 30 -11.79 -15.10 70.14
N ASP A 31 -12.79 -14.33 69.71
CA ASP A 31 -13.21 -13.04 70.24
C ASP A 31 -13.64 -13.08 71.73
N GLU A 32 -14.08 -14.24 72.25
CA GLU A 32 -14.46 -14.46 73.66
C GLU A 32 -13.26 -14.80 74.57
N ILE A 33 -12.17 -15.35 74.01
CA ILE A 33 -10.99 -15.81 74.77
C ILE A 33 -9.96 -14.68 74.91
N ASP A 34 -9.78 -13.85 73.87
CA ASP A 34 -8.89 -12.70 73.88
C ASP A 34 -9.44 -11.55 73.00
N PRO A 35 -10.06 -10.52 73.61
CA PRO A 35 -10.66 -9.42 72.85
C PRO A 35 -9.63 -8.58 72.08
N ASP A 36 -8.34 -8.67 72.41
CA ASP A 36 -7.28 -7.96 71.70
C ASP A 36 -6.82 -8.73 70.44
N HIS A 37 -7.01 -10.05 70.39
CA HIS A 37 -6.77 -10.85 69.20
C HIS A 37 -7.74 -10.49 68.06
N GLY A 38 -9.05 -10.44 68.35
CA GLY A 38 -10.07 -10.06 67.37
C GLY A 38 -9.88 -8.65 66.80
N LYS A 39 -9.46 -7.69 67.63
CA LYS A 39 -9.11 -6.33 67.17
C LYS A 39 -7.89 -6.33 66.24
N ARG A 40 -6.89 -7.16 66.50
CA ARG A 40 -5.68 -7.27 65.68
C ARG A 40 -6.01 -7.84 64.30
N GLU A 41 -6.84 -8.87 64.22
CA GLU A 41 -7.29 -9.45 62.95
C GLU A 41 -8.09 -8.45 62.13
N ARG A 42 -9.05 -7.76 62.74
CA ARG A 42 -9.83 -6.71 62.05
C ARG A 42 -8.92 -5.62 61.47
N ARG A 43 -7.90 -5.17 62.22
CA ARG A 43 -6.89 -4.23 61.72
C ARG A 43 -6.04 -4.79 60.58
N LEU A 44 -5.75 -6.09 60.58
CA LEU A 44 -5.00 -6.73 59.49
C LEU A 44 -5.84 -6.85 58.23
N VAL A 45 -7.11 -7.23 58.36
CA VAL A 45 -8.08 -7.28 57.26
C VAL A 45 -8.28 -5.89 56.66
N GLU A 46 -8.42 -4.86 57.49
CA GLU A 46 -8.52 -3.47 57.05
C GLU A 46 -7.24 -3.00 56.34
N LYS A 47 -6.06 -3.27 56.90
CA LYS A 47 -4.80 -2.93 56.19
C LYS A 47 -4.65 -3.68 54.87
N ASN A 48 -5.14 -4.92 54.78
CA ASN A 48 -5.11 -5.70 53.54
C ASN A 48 -6.08 -5.13 52.51
N ASN A 49 -7.31 -4.81 52.91
CA ASN A 49 -8.33 -4.25 52.00
C ASN A 49 -7.86 -2.92 51.39
N ILE A 50 -7.22 -2.05 52.19
CA ILE A 50 -6.64 -0.78 51.74
C ILE A 50 -5.54 -1.05 50.71
N ARG A 51 -4.63 -1.99 50.98
CA ARG A 51 -3.55 -2.35 50.06
C ARG A 51 -4.07 -2.91 48.73
N LEU A 52 -5.12 -3.74 48.77
CA LEU A 52 -5.74 -4.29 47.57
C LEU A 52 -6.42 -3.18 46.75
N GLN A 53 -7.13 -2.26 47.41
CA GLN A 53 -7.72 -1.10 46.76
C GLN A 53 -6.64 -0.25 46.06
N TYR A 54 -5.55 0.11 46.75
CA TYR A 54 -4.44 0.85 46.12
C TYR A 54 -3.81 0.11 44.94
N LYS A 55 -3.61 -1.21 45.03
CA LYS A 55 -3.09 -2.00 43.90
C LYS A 55 -4.06 -2.02 42.71
N SER A 56 -5.36 -2.15 42.97
CA SER A 56 -6.39 -2.16 41.93
C SER A 56 -6.48 -0.80 41.21
N LEU A 57 -6.43 0.30 41.96
CA LEU A 57 -6.46 1.66 41.42
C LEU A 57 -5.22 1.95 40.55
N LYS A 58 -4.02 1.50 40.97
CA LYS A 58 -2.80 1.64 40.15
C LYS A 58 -2.93 0.87 38.84
N ARG A 59 -3.41 -0.37 38.86
CA ARG A 59 -3.62 -1.18 37.65
C ARG A 59 -4.65 -0.54 36.72
N TRP A 60 -5.71 0.03 37.28
CA TRP A 60 -6.73 0.72 36.50
C TRP A 60 -6.17 1.97 35.83
N ARG A 61 -5.42 2.83 36.56
CA ARG A 61 -4.75 4.00 35.99
C ARG A 61 -3.79 3.62 34.86
N VAL A 62 -2.94 2.61 35.07
CA VAL A 62 -2.02 2.13 34.01
C VAL A 62 -2.78 1.64 32.78
N ARG A 63 -3.86 0.89 32.96
CA ARG A 63 -4.69 0.42 31.83
C ARG A 63 -5.33 1.57 31.06
N VAL A 64 -5.81 2.60 31.77
CA VAL A 64 -6.38 3.81 31.14
C VAL A 64 -5.29 4.59 30.39
N SER A 65 -4.13 4.82 31.01
CA SER A 65 -3.00 5.48 30.38
C SER A 65 -2.51 4.74 29.14
N LEU A 66 -2.44 3.41 29.17
CA LEU A 66 -2.08 2.59 28.01
C LEU A 66 -3.11 2.68 26.88
N ARG A 67 -4.40 2.73 27.19
CA ARG A 67 -5.46 2.94 26.18
C ARG A 67 -5.37 4.32 25.54
N LEU A 68 -5.10 5.36 26.34
CA LEU A 68 -4.91 6.70 25.80
C LEU A 68 -3.67 6.77 24.91
N LEU A 69 -2.58 6.15 25.36
CA LEU A 69 -1.35 6.06 24.57
C LEU A 69 -1.56 5.29 23.27
N SER A 70 -2.31 4.18 23.29
CA SER A 70 -2.61 3.42 22.07
C SER A 70 -3.44 4.23 21.08
N VAL A 71 -4.43 5.00 21.54
CA VAL A 71 -5.23 5.88 20.68
C VAL A 71 -4.35 6.96 20.05
N LEU A 72 -3.45 7.56 20.83
CA LEU A 72 -2.53 8.59 20.34
C LEU A 72 -1.56 8.01 19.30
N LEU A 73 -1.06 6.79 19.53
CA LEU A 73 -0.18 6.08 18.61
C LEU A 73 -0.90 5.77 17.28
N ILE A 74 -2.14 5.28 17.34
CA ILE A 74 -2.98 5.05 16.16
C ILE A 74 -3.16 6.36 15.38
N LEU A 75 -3.50 7.45 16.05
CA LEU A 75 -3.68 8.76 15.43
C LEU A 75 -2.38 9.23 14.74
N ALA A 76 -1.25 9.13 15.43
CA ALA A 76 0.05 9.50 14.89
C ALA A 76 0.42 8.67 13.65
N THR A 77 0.18 7.35 13.69
CA THR A 77 0.41 6.49 12.52
C THR A 77 -0.50 6.80 11.35
N ALA A 78 -1.78 7.14 11.60
CA ALA A 78 -2.71 7.52 10.55
C ALA A 78 -2.28 8.82 9.85
N VAL A 79 -1.89 9.84 10.63
CA VAL A 79 -1.36 11.09 10.07
C VAL A 79 -0.06 10.84 9.30
N GLY A 80 0.87 10.06 9.86
CA GLY A 80 2.11 9.69 9.18
C GLY A 80 1.88 8.97 7.85
N TYR A 81 0.91 8.05 7.80
CA TYR A 81 0.55 7.32 6.59
C TYR A 81 0.00 8.26 5.50
N VAL A 82 -0.87 9.20 5.86
CA VAL A 82 -1.43 10.18 4.91
C VAL A 82 -0.32 11.03 4.31
N VAL A 83 0.63 11.52 5.14
CA VAL A 83 1.77 12.32 4.67
C VAL A 83 2.68 11.51 3.77
N TRP A 84 3.02 10.28 4.15
CA TRP A 84 3.86 9.39 3.32
C TRP A 84 3.23 9.11 1.95
N ARG A 85 1.93 8.80 1.93
CA ARG A 85 1.17 8.58 0.69
C ARG A 85 1.11 9.86 -0.15
N GLY A 86 0.94 11.02 0.48
CA GLY A 86 0.99 12.33 -0.18
C GLY A 86 2.34 12.60 -0.85
N ALA A 87 3.45 12.35 -0.15
CA ALA A 87 4.79 12.50 -0.69
C ALA A 87 5.08 11.54 -1.87
N LYS A 88 4.57 10.30 -1.81
CA LYS A 88 4.69 9.36 -2.93
C LYS A 88 3.89 9.83 -4.15
N LEU A 89 2.73 10.42 -3.94
CA LEU A 89 1.91 10.96 -5.02
C LEU A 89 2.58 12.16 -5.71
N THR A 90 3.24 13.03 -4.95
CA THR A 90 3.97 14.16 -5.53
C THR A 90 5.19 13.70 -6.33
N GLU A 91 5.94 12.72 -5.84
CA GLU A 91 7.05 12.08 -6.59
C GLU A 91 6.58 11.53 -7.94
N MET A 92 5.46 10.78 -7.94
CA MET A 92 4.84 10.29 -9.18
C MET A 92 4.36 11.43 -10.10
N SER A 93 3.87 12.54 -9.53
CA SER A 93 3.46 13.70 -10.33
C SER A 93 4.64 14.37 -11.04
N PHE A 94 5.80 14.44 -10.38
CA PHE A 94 7.03 14.96 -11.00
C PHE A 94 7.52 14.06 -12.12
N TYR A 95 7.47 12.75 -11.90
CA TYR A 95 7.81 11.77 -12.94
C TYR A 95 6.89 11.91 -14.17
N ASN A 96 5.58 12.00 -13.96
CA ASN A 96 4.61 12.21 -15.04
C ASN A 96 4.82 13.55 -15.77
N ALA A 97 5.13 14.62 -15.05
CA ALA A 97 5.46 15.91 -15.66
C ALA A 97 6.75 15.81 -16.50
N GLY A 98 7.73 15.03 -16.06
CA GLY A 98 8.95 14.71 -16.81
C GLY A 98 8.63 13.98 -18.12
N LEU A 99 7.88 12.88 -18.04
CA LEU A 99 7.46 12.11 -19.22
C LEU A 99 6.66 12.97 -20.20
N LYS A 100 5.75 13.82 -19.72
CA LYS A 100 4.97 14.72 -20.58
C LYS A 100 5.85 15.72 -21.33
N ARG A 101 6.95 16.18 -20.72
CA ARG A 101 7.94 17.03 -21.42
C ARG A 101 8.69 16.25 -22.50
N GLN A 102 9.09 15.01 -22.22
CA GLN A 102 9.77 14.15 -23.19
C GLN A 102 8.87 13.87 -24.41
N ILE A 103 7.61 13.50 -24.17
CA ILE A 103 6.62 13.30 -25.24
C ILE A 103 6.50 14.56 -26.10
N LYS A 104 6.40 15.74 -25.46
CA LYS A 104 6.30 17.00 -26.19
C LYS A 104 7.54 17.31 -27.04
N GLU A 105 8.73 16.95 -26.56
CA GLU A 105 9.95 17.13 -27.34
C GLU A 105 9.97 16.18 -28.54
N ILE A 106 9.62 14.91 -28.35
CA ILE A 106 9.51 13.93 -29.44
C ILE A 106 8.46 14.36 -30.48
N ASP A 107 7.31 14.87 -30.04
CA ASP A 107 6.27 15.38 -30.96
C ASP A 107 6.79 16.55 -31.79
N LYS A 108 7.58 17.44 -31.17
CA LYS A 108 8.21 18.56 -31.86
C LYS A 108 9.28 18.09 -32.86
N GLU A 109 10.09 17.11 -32.49
CA GLU A 109 11.06 16.47 -33.38
C GLU A 109 10.37 15.80 -34.56
N ASN A 110 9.28 15.06 -34.32
CA ASN A 110 8.47 14.44 -35.36
C ASN A 110 7.87 15.47 -36.31
N SER A 111 7.32 16.58 -35.79
CA SER A 111 6.83 17.68 -36.63
C SER A 111 7.94 18.27 -37.50
N LEU A 112 9.14 18.48 -36.93
CA LEU A 112 10.29 18.98 -37.68
C LEU A 112 10.75 17.99 -38.76
N LEU A 113 10.72 16.69 -38.46
CA LEU A 113 11.05 15.65 -39.44
C LEU A 113 10.00 15.60 -40.55
N GLN A 114 8.72 15.72 -40.22
CA GLN A 114 7.64 15.78 -41.19
C GLN A 114 7.81 16.98 -42.12
N ASP A 115 8.12 18.16 -41.59
CA ASP A 115 8.41 19.35 -42.39
C ASP A 115 9.63 19.15 -43.30
N LYS A 116 10.68 18.52 -42.79
CA LYS A 116 11.88 18.18 -43.60
C LYS A 116 11.53 17.19 -44.71
N ILE A 117 10.70 16.20 -44.43
CA ILE A 117 10.23 15.25 -45.45
C ILE A 117 9.42 16.01 -46.49
N LEU A 118 8.44 16.83 -46.11
CA LEU A 118 7.64 17.59 -47.05
C LEU A 118 8.50 18.52 -47.93
N ASN A 119 9.51 19.17 -47.35
CA ASN A 119 10.44 20.00 -48.11
C ASN A 119 11.28 19.17 -49.09
N LYS A 120 11.90 18.07 -48.65
CA LYS A 120 12.73 17.20 -49.53
C LYS A 120 11.93 16.42 -50.56
N THR A 121 10.69 16.06 -50.23
CA THR A 121 9.75 15.38 -51.13
C THR A 121 9.03 16.39 -52.03
N SER A 122 9.25 17.69 -51.82
CA SER A 122 8.73 18.70 -52.73
C SER A 122 9.34 18.48 -54.12
N LEU A 123 8.47 18.27 -55.11
CA LEU A 123 8.83 18.12 -56.52
C LEU A 123 9.67 19.30 -57.04
N TYR A 124 9.62 20.43 -56.35
CA TYR A 124 10.39 21.63 -56.66
C TYR A 124 11.88 21.46 -56.39
N ASP A 125 12.26 20.92 -55.22
CA ASP A 125 13.67 20.65 -54.91
C ASP A 125 14.23 19.54 -55.80
N LEU A 126 13.42 18.49 -56.06
CA LEU A 126 13.80 17.44 -56.99
C LEU A 126 14.06 17.99 -58.41
N LYS A 127 13.18 18.88 -58.88
CA LYS A 127 13.36 19.57 -60.17
C LYS A 127 14.64 20.40 -60.18
N ASN A 128 14.94 21.13 -59.11
CA ASN A 128 16.15 21.95 -59.03
C ASN A 128 17.39 21.07 -59.09
N ILE A 129 17.50 20.05 -58.24
CA ILE A 129 18.62 19.08 -58.24
C ILE A 129 18.78 18.41 -59.62
N ALA A 130 17.67 17.96 -60.22
CA ALA A 130 17.67 17.38 -61.56
C ALA A 130 18.25 18.35 -62.60
N SER A 131 17.88 19.62 -62.54
CA SER A 131 18.35 20.62 -63.50
C SER A 131 19.79 21.10 -63.25
N THR A 132 20.19 21.28 -61.99
CA THR A 132 21.46 21.92 -61.62
C THR A 132 22.59 20.92 -61.42
N GLU A 133 22.33 19.77 -60.80
CA GLU A 133 23.35 18.76 -60.51
C GLU A 133 23.41 17.68 -61.59
N LEU A 134 22.25 17.22 -62.06
CA LEU A 134 22.16 16.16 -63.08
C LEU A 134 22.12 16.72 -64.51
N GLY A 135 22.03 18.05 -64.69
CA GLY A 135 21.99 18.70 -66.00
C GLY A 135 20.77 18.32 -66.84
N LEU A 136 19.70 17.79 -66.22
CA LEU A 136 18.51 17.35 -66.91
C LEU A 136 17.73 18.57 -67.41
N GLN A 137 17.45 18.58 -68.71
CA GLN A 137 16.60 19.60 -69.32
C GLN A 137 15.13 19.22 -69.24
N LYS A 138 14.27 20.24 -69.25
CA LYS A 138 12.82 20.03 -69.26
C LYS A 138 12.43 19.28 -70.55
N PRO A 139 11.67 18.17 -70.46
CA PRO A 139 11.30 17.39 -71.64
C PRO A 139 10.45 18.21 -72.61
N GLY A 140 10.61 17.95 -73.90
CA GLY A 140 9.75 18.51 -74.96
C GLY A 140 8.32 18.01 -74.83
N SER A 141 7.35 18.75 -75.40
CA SER A 141 5.92 18.40 -75.34
C SER A 141 5.62 16.98 -75.82
N GLU A 142 6.37 16.51 -76.81
CA GLU A 142 6.26 15.18 -77.42
C GLU A 142 6.77 14.03 -76.52
N GLN A 143 7.49 14.33 -75.43
CA GLN A 143 8.03 13.34 -74.49
C GLN A 143 7.19 13.20 -73.20
N ILE A 144 6.10 13.97 -73.07
CA ILE A 144 5.24 13.98 -71.89
C ILE A 144 4.15 12.91 -72.06
N VAL A 145 4.17 11.88 -71.20
CA VAL A 145 3.13 10.85 -71.15
C VAL A 145 2.20 11.13 -69.97
N HIS A 146 0.91 11.34 -70.26
CA HIS A 146 -0.11 11.55 -69.22
C HIS A 146 -0.58 10.21 -68.66
N VAL A 147 -0.35 9.99 -67.36
CA VAL A 147 -0.81 8.79 -66.66
C VAL A 147 -2.13 9.10 -65.92
N PRO A 148 -3.18 8.28 -66.08
CA PRO A 148 -4.45 8.49 -65.38
C PRO A 148 -4.30 8.28 -63.87
N THR A 149 -4.91 9.17 -63.08
CA THR A 149 -4.85 9.21 -61.61
C THR A 149 -5.33 7.93 -60.92
N ALA A 150 -6.18 7.13 -61.58
CA ALA A 150 -6.67 5.85 -61.07
C ALA A 150 -5.57 4.80 -60.82
N VAL A 151 -4.41 4.91 -61.49
CA VAL A 151 -3.28 3.96 -61.33
C VAL A 151 -2.43 4.27 -60.10
N LEU A 152 -2.42 5.53 -59.64
CA LEU A 152 -1.58 5.98 -58.52
C LEU A 152 -2.18 5.71 -57.13
N VAL A 153 -3.48 5.41 -57.05
CA VAL A 153 -4.20 5.21 -55.77
C VAL A 153 -4.08 3.77 -55.24
N LYS A 154 -3.59 2.82 -56.03
CA LYS A 154 -3.67 1.38 -55.73
C LYS A 154 -2.59 0.83 -54.77
N SER A 155 -1.90 1.66 -53.98
CA SER A 155 -0.76 1.21 -53.17
C SER A 155 -0.74 1.64 -51.71
N HIS A 156 -1.86 2.14 -51.15
CA HIS A 156 -1.89 2.52 -49.73
C HIS A 156 -2.94 1.82 -48.87
N ASP A 157 -4.03 1.29 -49.44
CA ASP A 157 -5.14 0.76 -48.64
C ASP A 157 -5.11 -0.77 -48.42
N ASP A 158 -4.30 -1.52 -49.18
CA ASP A 158 -4.31 -3.00 -49.17
C ASP A 158 -3.30 -3.63 -48.17
N GLU A 159 -2.36 -2.85 -47.63
CA GLU A 159 -1.30 -3.38 -46.73
C GLU A 159 -1.65 -3.23 -45.24
N GLU A 160 -2.32 -2.14 -44.82
CA GLU A 160 -2.68 -1.93 -43.41
C GLU A 160 -3.82 -2.85 -42.93
N THR A 161 -4.76 -3.19 -43.82
CA THR A 161 -5.87 -4.11 -43.50
C THR A 161 -5.40 -5.57 -43.40
N ASN A 162 -4.35 -5.97 -44.14
CA ASN A 162 -3.76 -7.31 -44.05
C ASN A 162 -2.75 -7.48 -42.90
N ALA A 163 -2.11 -6.39 -42.45
CA ALA A 163 -1.18 -6.44 -41.33
C ALA A 163 -1.89 -6.67 -39.98
N MET A 164 -3.08 -6.08 -39.79
CA MET A 164 -3.90 -6.33 -38.59
C MET A 164 -4.48 -7.75 -38.53
N ALA A 165 -4.72 -8.39 -39.68
CA ALA A 165 -5.24 -9.76 -39.75
C ALA A 165 -4.18 -10.85 -39.47
N ARG A 166 -2.89 -10.48 -39.35
CA ARG A 166 -1.76 -11.41 -39.18
C ARG A 166 -1.08 -11.36 -37.82
N LEU A 167 -1.58 -10.56 -36.87
CA LEU A 167 -1.06 -10.62 -35.51
C LEU A 167 -1.50 -11.95 -34.87
N PRO A 168 -0.56 -12.84 -34.48
CA PRO A 168 -0.92 -14.09 -33.82
C PRO A 168 -1.66 -13.75 -32.52
N MET A 169 -2.81 -14.39 -32.28
CA MET A 169 -3.67 -14.18 -31.09
C MET A 169 -2.88 -14.18 -29.77
N GLU A 170 -1.75 -14.91 -29.70
CA GLU A 170 -0.85 -14.96 -28.54
C GLU A 170 -0.32 -13.58 -28.11
N SER A 171 -0.12 -12.66 -29.06
CA SER A 171 0.40 -11.31 -28.76
C SER A 171 -0.64 -10.39 -28.10
N ILE A 172 -1.93 -10.61 -28.38
CA ILE A 172 -3.04 -9.85 -27.78
C ILE A 172 -3.27 -10.33 -26.34
N GLU A 173 -3.20 -11.65 -26.10
CA GLU A 173 -3.31 -12.22 -24.75
C GLU A 173 -2.16 -11.78 -23.83
N LEU A 174 -0.94 -11.65 -24.38
CA LEU A 174 0.22 -11.21 -23.60
C LEU A 174 0.08 -9.75 -23.14
N ILE A 175 -0.49 -8.88 -23.99
CA ILE A 175 -0.75 -7.47 -23.66
C ILE A 175 -1.87 -7.36 -22.60
N GLU A 176 -2.95 -8.14 -22.73
CA GLU A 176 -4.01 -8.16 -21.72
C GLU A 176 -3.50 -8.64 -20.35
N SER A 177 -2.63 -9.65 -20.31
CA SER A 177 -2.04 -10.15 -19.06
C SER A 177 -1.17 -9.11 -18.35
N TRP A 178 -0.49 -8.25 -19.11
CA TRP A 178 0.34 -7.17 -18.58
C TRP A 178 -0.48 -6.00 -18.02
N VAL A 179 -1.62 -5.69 -18.64
CA VAL A 179 -2.52 -4.63 -18.16
C VAL A 179 -3.28 -5.07 -16.90
N ARG A 180 -3.62 -6.36 -16.77
CA ARG A 180 -4.34 -6.89 -15.60
C ARG A 180 -3.47 -7.11 -14.36
N SER A 181 -2.15 -7.18 -14.53
CA SER A 181 -1.18 -7.48 -13.46
C SER A 181 -0.60 -6.23 -12.79
N ARG A 182 -1.13 -5.04 -13.08
CA ARG A 182 -0.71 -3.76 -12.49
C ARG A 182 -1.85 -3.10 -11.72
#